data_AF-A0A7C5TYF1-F1
#
_entry.id   AF-A0A7C5TYF1-F1
#
_cell.length_a   1.000
_cell.length_b   1.000
_cell.length_c   1.000
_cell.angle_alpha   90.00
_cell.angle_beta   90.00
_cell.angle_gamma   90.00
#
_symmetry.space_group_name_H-M   'P 1'
#
loop_
_entity.id
_entity.type
_entity.pdbx_description
1 polymer ?
#
loop_
_entity_poly.entity_id
_entity_poly.type
_entity_poly.pdbx_seq_one_letter_code
_entity_poly.pdbx_strand_id
1 'polypeptide(L)'
;AIFAVGYPDTDAFLADVTLLNELSGEDVAGGPPDEVLTLSTVHQAKGLEWRAVFVLWLAEGRFPSARAEEDEEERRLFYVAVTRAKDHLYLLRPLIARDRYQVDVLLDPSQFLLELPEATRERIEVHPQLDDDGLPALEEGSRYDLPAFLGGDPPENDPEDPVN
;
A
#
# COMPACT_ATOMS: atom_id res chain seq x y z
N ALA A 1 -19.90 -20.14 6.00
CA ALA A 1 -19.46 -21.49 5.58
C ALA A 1 -19.90 -21.78 4.14
N ILE A 2 -19.56 -20.91 3.19
CA ILE A 2 -19.92 -21.04 1.77
C ILE A 2 -18.76 -21.66 0.96
N PHE A 3 -17.52 -21.49 1.44
CA PHE A 3 -16.30 -21.94 0.77
C PHE A 3 -16.16 -23.47 0.62
N ALA A 4 -16.65 -24.24 1.59
CA ALA A 4 -16.54 -25.70 1.59
C ALA A 4 -17.54 -26.42 0.65
N VAL A 5 -18.55 -25.71 0.13
CA VAL A 5 -19.64 -26.30 -0.69
C VAL A 5 -19.14 -26.74 -2.07
N GLY A 6 -18.02 -26.18 -2.55
CA GLY A 6 -17.41 -26.54 -3.84
C GLY A 6 -16.54 -27.79 -3.81
N TYR A 7 -16.30 -28.40 -2.65
CA TYR A 7 -15.37 -29.53 -2.52
C TYR A 7 -16.11 -30.87 -2.44
N PRO A 8 -15.60 -31.92 -3.10
CA PRO A 8 -16.25 -33.24 -3.14
C PRO A 8 -16.16 -33.99 -1.81
N ASP A 9 -15.11 -33.75 -1.02
CA ASP A 9 -14.89 -34.38 0.29
C ASP A 9 -13.98 -33.52 1.18
N THR A 10 -13.92 -33.89 2.47
CA THR A 10 -13.15 -33.18 3.49
C THR A 10 -11.64 -33.26 3.23
N ASP A 11 -11.15 -34.36 2.66
CA ASP A 11 -9.70 -34.53 2.43
C ASP A 11 -9.23 -33.60 1.30
N ALA A 12 -10.01 -33.46 0.24
CA ALA A 12 -9.77 -32.51 -0.84
C ALA A 12 -9.83 -31.05 -0.35
N PHE A 13 -10.81 -30.73 0.50
CA PHE A 13 -10.90 -29.41 1.13
C PHE A 13 -9.69 -29.12 2.04
N LEU A 14 -9.32 -30.07 2.90
CA LEU A 14 -8.19 -29.90 3.82
C LEU A 14 -6.87 -29.81 3.06
N ALA A 15 -6.68 -30.63 2.02
CA ALA A 15 -5.50 -30.54 1.16
C ALA A 15 -5.38 -29.12 0.58
N ASP A 16 -6.44 -28.59 -0.01
CA ASP A 16 -6.43 -27.28 -0.65
C ASP A 16 -6.25 -26.13 0.36
N VAL A 17 -6.94 -26.18 1.50
CA VAL A 17 -6.77 -25.20 2.60
C VAL A 17 -5.36 -25.24 3.19
N THR A 18 -4.73 -26.42 3.26
CA THR A 18 -3.34 -26.53 3.73
C THR A 18 -2.31 -26.03 2.70
N LEU A 19 -2.68 -26.01 1.42
CA LEU A 19 -1.84 -25.56 0.30
C LEU A 19 -2.01 -24.06 0.01
N LEU A 20 -3.15 -23.48 0.38
CA LEU A 20 -3.41 -22.04 0.38
C LEU A 20 -2.47 -21.37 1.39
N ASN A 21 -1.24 -21.09 0.95
CA ASN A 21 -0.17 -20.70 1.86
C ASN A 21 -0.25 -19.25 2.30
N GLU A 22 -1.07 -18.43 1.67
CA GLU A 22 -1.37 -17.08 2.14
C GLU A 22 -2.80 -16.77 1.72
N LEU A 23 -3.54 -16.06 2.57
CA LEU A 23 -4.72 -15.32 2.13
C LEU A 23 -4.24 -14.34 1.06
N SER A 24 -4.20 -14.79 -0.20
CA SER A 24 -4.15 -13.93 -1.38
C SER A 24 -5.20 -12.87 -1.14
N GLY A 25 -4.78 -11.59 -1.16
CA GLY A 25 -5.56 -10.46 -0.68
C GLY A 25 -7.04 -10.65 -0.98
N GLU A 26 -7.86 -10.58 0.07
CA GLU A 26 -9.30 -10.69 -0.07
C GLU A 26 -9.73 -9.61 -1.07
N ASP A 27 -10.24 -10.03 -2.23
CA ASP A 27 -10.86 -9.11 -3.17
C ASP A 27 -12.05 -8.50 -2.42
N VAL A 28 -11.85 -7.31 -1.86
CA VAL A 28 -12.94 -6.50 -1.33
C VAL A 28 -13.71 -6.01 -2.55
N ALA A 29 -14.61 -6.89 -3.02
CA ALA A 29 -15.33 -6.71 -4.26
C ALA A 29 -16.15 -5.41 -4.20
N GLY A 30 -15.81 -4.48 -5.09
CA GLY A 30 -16.46 -3.20 -5.19
C GLY A 30 -15.94 -2.39 -6.38
N GLY A 31 -15.99 -2.95 -7.59
CA GLY A 31 -15.66 -2.24 -8.83
C GLY A 31 -15.11 -3.15 -9.92
N PRO A 32 -14.93 -2.64 -11.16
CA PRO A 32 -14.18 -3.30 -12.21
C PRO A 32 -12.74 -3.65 -11.74
N PRO A 33 -12.11 -4.70 -12.31
CA PRO A 33 -10.73 -5.08 -11.97
C PRO A 33 -9.70 -3.95 -12.13
N ASP A 34 -10.05 -2.94 -12.93
CA ASP A 34 -9.18 -1.83 -13.31
C ASP A 34 -9.26 -0.66 -12.30
N GLU A 35 -10.17 -0.73 -11.33
CA GLU A 35 -10.46 0.34 -10.36
C GLU A 35 -10.13 -0.05 -8.91
N VAL A 36 -9.34 -1.10 -8.71
CA VAL A 36 -8.98 -1.58 -7.37
C VAL A 36 -7.57 -1.18 -6.96
N LEU A 37 -7.41 -0.82 -5.69
CA LEU A 37 -6.10 -0.61 -5.08
C LEU A 37 -5.54 -1.94 -4.57
N THR A 38 -4.35 -2.30 -5.03
CA THR A 38 -3.63 -3.47 -4.50
C THR A 38 -2.82 -3.10 -3.27
N LEU A 39 -3.23 -3.56 -2.09
CA LEU A 39 -2.40 -3.54 -0.88
C LEU A 39 -1.66 -4.88 -0.76
N SER A 40 -0.34 -4.85 -0.75
CA SER A 40 0.48 -6.05 -0.72
C SER A 40 1.74 -5.85 0.12
N THR A 41 2.36 -6.97 0.51
CA THR A 41 3.72 -6.94 1.05
C THR A 41 4.74 -6.90 -0.08
N VAL A 42 5.96 -6.42 0.20
CA VAL A 42 7.03 -6.40 -0.81
C VAL A 42 7.35 -7.80 -1.34
N HIS A 43 7.28 -8.83 -0.49
CA HIS A 43 7.50 -10.22 -0.88
C HIS A 43 6.46 -10.70 -1.90
N GLN A 44 5.19 -10.43 -1.64
CA GLN A 44 4.09 -10.82 -2.53
C GLN A 44 4.05 -10.01 -3.83
N ALA A 45 4.65 -8.82 -3.86
CA ALA A 45 4.79 -8.02 -5.07
C ALA A 45 5.86 -8.53 -6.06
N LYS A 46 6.65 -9.54 -5.68
CA LYS A 46 7.74 -10.05 -6.53
C LYS A 46 7.19 -10.63 -7.85
N GLY A 47 7.73 -10.13 -8.96
CA GLY A 47 7.31 -10.55 -10.31
C GLY A 47 6.08 -9.83 -10.85
N LEU A 48 5.46 -8.96 -10.03
CA LEU A 48 4.38 -8.07 -10.44
C LEU A 48 4.92 -6.66 -10.71
N GLU A 49 4.16 -5.84 -11.44
CA GLU A 49 4.52 -4.45 -11.76
C GLU A 49 3.27 -3.59 -11.94
N TRP A 50 3.35 -2.32 -11.53
CA TRP A 50 2.26 -1.35 -11.62
C TRP A 50 2.74 -0.02 -12.20
N ARG A 51 1.81 0.77 -12.75
CA ARG A 51 2.10 2.12 -13.23
C ARG A 51 2.59 3.02 -12.10
N ALA A 52 1.92 2.98 -10.95
CA ALA A 52 2.30 3.72 -9.75
C ALA A 52 2.47 2.77 -8.56
N VAL A 53 3.52 2.98 -7.75
CA VAL A 53 3.78 2.23 -6.51
C VAL A 53 4.06 3.18 -5.36
N PHE A 54 3.45 2.89 -4.21
CA PHE A 54 3.66 3.60 -2.95
C PHE A 54 4.38 2.67 -1.97
N VAL A 55 5.63 3.00 -1.64
CA VAL A 55 6.42 2.29 -0.63
C VAL A 55 6.27 3.04 0.69
N LEU A 56 5.57 2.42 1.64
CA LEU A 56 5.26 3.00 2.94
C LEU A 56 6.38 2.73 3.94
N TRP A 57 6.36 3.48 5.05
CA TRP A 57 7.16 3.23 6.25
C TRP A 57 8.68 3.20 6.03
N LEU A 58 9.21 4.03 5.11
CA LEU A 58 10.65 4.22 4.92
C LEU A 58 11.26 5.08 6.04
N ALA A 59 11.26 4.50 7.24
CA ALA A 59 11.77 5.05 8.47
C ALA A 59 12.66 4.01 9.18
N GLU A 60 13.60 4.50 9.97
CA GLU A 60 14.48 3.64 10.75
C GLU A 60 13.71 2.71 11.69
N GLY A 61 14.14 1.45 11.72
CA GLY A 61 13.51 0.37 12.48
C GLY A 61 12.15 -0.11 11.97
N ARG A 62 11.63 0.47 10.88
CA ARG A 62 10.42 0.03 10.17
C ARG A 62 10.77 -0.61 8.83
N PHE A 63 11.44 0.14 7.96
CA PHE A 63 12.00 -0.37 6.71
C PHE A 63 13.32 0.37 6.42
N PRO A 64 14.48 -0.21 6.79
CA PRO A 64 14.70 -1.59 7.22
C PRO A 64 14.06 -1.93 8.58
N SER A 65 13.58 -3.18 8.70
CA SER A 65 13.02 -3.69 9.95
C SER A 65 14.11 -3.77 11.03
N ALA A 66 13.81 -3.25 12.24
CA ALA A 66 14.71 -3.40 13.40
C ALA A 66 14.94 -4.87 13.82
N ARG A 67 14.16 -5.81 13.26
CA ARG A 67 14.29 -7.25 13.52
C ARG A 67 15.06 -7.99 12.44
N ALA A 68 15.45 -7.32 11.35
CA ALA A 68 16.23 -7.95 10.31
C ALA A 68 17.62 -8.30 10.86
N GLU A 69 18.06 -9.53 10.62
CA GLU A 69 19.40 -9.98 11.01
C GLU A 69 20.46 -9.51 10.00
N GLU A 70 20.05 -9.29 8.74
CA GLU A 70 20.90 -8.89 7.63
C GLU A 70 20.35 -7.66 6.87
N ASP A 71 21.05 -6.53 6.97
CA ASP A 71 20.73 -5.30 6.23
C ASP A 71 20.69 -5.51 4.71
N GLU A 72 21.48 -6.45 4.20
CA GLU A 72 21.53 -6.78 2.77
C GLU A 72 20.21 -7.38 2.26
N GLU A 73 19.48 -8.12 3.10
CA GLU A 73 18.20 -8.69 2.70
C GLU A 73 17.11 -7.62 2.60
N GLU A 74 17.00 -6.77 3.60
CA GLU A 74 16.10 -5.61 3.57
C GLU A 74 16.40 -4.68 2.38
N ARG A 75 17.68 -4.54 2.03
CA ARG A 75 18.11 -3.79 0.84
C ARG A 75 17.65 -4.44 -0.46
N ARG A 76 17.70 -5.78 -0.56
CA ARG A 76 17.13 -6.52 -1.69
C ARG A 76 15.61 -6.33 -1.76
N LEU A 77 14.93 -6.32 -0.62
CA LEU A 77 13.49 -6.02 -0.57
C LEU A 77 13.19 -4.61 -1.03
N PHE A 78 13.94 -3.61 -0.57
CA PHE A 78 13.79 -2.23 -1.04
C PHE A 78 13.98 -2.13 -2.55
N TYR A 79 15.01 -2.77 -3.10
CA TYR A 79 15.22 -2.84 -4.54
C TYR A 79 14.03 -3.49 -5.28
N VAL A 80 13.49 -4.59 -4.76
CA VAL A 80 12.28 -5.21 -5.33
C VAL A 80 11.12 -4.22 -5.33
N ALA A 81 10.83 -3.58 -4.19
CA ALA A 81 9.73 -2.62 -4.05
C ALA A 81 9.82 -1.47 -5.06
N VAL A 82 11.00 -0.83 -5.17
CA VAL A 82 11.27 0.29 -6.09
C VAL A 82 11.10 -0.15 -7.54
N THR A 83 11.60 -1.34 -7.90
CA THR A 83 11.53 -1.86 -9.28
C THR A 83 10.16 -2.40 -9.68
N ARG A 84 9.16 -2.37 -8.78
CA ARG A 84 7.78 -2.70 -9.17
C ARG A 84 7.09 -1.54 -9.91
N ALA A 85 7.62 -0.32 -9.78
CA ALA A 85 7.07 0.88 -10.41
C ALA A 85 7.51 1.01 -11.87
N LYS A 86 6.57 1.30 -12.77
CA LYS A 86 6.85 1.61 -14.18
C LYS A 86 6.97 3.12 -14.44
N ASP A 87 5.98 3.88 -13.99
CA ASP A 87 5.84 5.30 -14.33
C ASP A 87 6.11 6.18 -13.11
N HIS A 88 5.55 5.81 -11.94
CA HIS A 88 5.58 6.63 -10.73
C HIS A 88 5.95 5.82 -9.49
N LEU A 89 6.91 6.34 -8.73
CA LEU A 89 7.36 5.75 -7.47
C LEU A 89 7.26 6.78 -6.36
N TYR A 90 6.49 6.45 -5.32
CA TYR A 90 6.35 7.26 -4.12
C TYR A 90 6.99 6.57 -2.94
N LEU A 91 7.96 7.25 -2.32
CA LEU A 91 8.69 6.76 -1.16
C LEU A 91 8.25 7.57 0.05
N LEU A 92 7.54 6.93 0.98
CA LEU A 92 6.82 7.60 2.05
C LEU A 92 7.46 7.31 3.41
N ARG A 93 7.76 8.38 4.13
CA ARG A 93 8.24 8.37 5.51
C ARG A 93 7.28 9.16 6.40
N PRO A 94 6.65 8.54 7.41
CA PRO A 94 5.97 9.28 8.46
C PRO A 94 6.98 9.99 9.38
N LEU A 95 6.72 11.25 9.73
CA LEU A 95 7.54 12.02 10.67
C LEU A 95 7.33 11.55 12.12
N ILE A 96 6.09 11.23 12.46
CA ILE A 96 5.66 10.78 13.79
C ILE A 96 4.88 9.49 13.59
N ALA A 97 5.12 8.52 14.47
CA ALA A 97 4.29 7.34 14.58
C ALA A 97 4.11 6.95 16.03
N ARG A 98 3.01 6.26 16.30
CA ARG A 98 2.77 5.70 17.62
C ARG A 98 3.54 4.39 17.80
N ASP A 99 4.22 4.28 18.94
CA ASP A 99 4.94 3.07 19.32
C ASP A 99 4.01 2.05 20.01
N ARG A 100 4.57 0.90 20.41
CA ARG A 100 3.82 -0.17 21.07
C ARG A 100 3.27 0.20 22.45
N TYR A 101 3.77 1.28 23.05
CA TYR A 101 3.35 1.82 24.35
C TYR A 101 2.38 2.98 24.21
N GLN A 102 1.85 3.22 23.00
CA GLN A 102 0.94 4.32 22.69
C GLN A 102 1.60 5.71 22.83
N VAL A 103 2.93 5.79 22.74
CA VAL A 103 3.67 7.05 22.77
C VAL A 103 4.02 7.45 21.35
N ASP A 104 3.80 8.73 21.04
CA ASP A 104 4.19 9.30 19.75
C ASP A 104 5.71 9.53 19.73
N VAL A 105 6.37 8.94 18.74
CA VAL A 105 7.83 9.04 18.57
C VAL A 105 8.16 9.66 17.22
N LEU A 106 9.21 10.47 17.20
CA LEU A 106 9.82 10.94 15.96
C LEU A 106 10.56 9.79 15.30
N LEU A 107 10.37 9.65 14.00
CA LEU A 107 11.00 8.59 13.22
C LEU A 107 12.08 9.15 12.33
N ASP A 108 13.30 8.65 12.46
CA ASP A 108 14.38 9.01 11.54
C ASP A 108 14.13 8.44 10.13
N PRO A 109 14.61 9.12 9.08
CA PRO A 109 14.48 8.62 7.72
C PRO A 109 15.25 7.32 7.54
N SER A 110 14.67 6.36 6.81
CA SER A 110 15.37 5.13 6.43
C SER A 110 16.69 5.44 5.72
N GLN A 111 17.75 4.70 6.06
CA GLN A 111 19.03 4.73 5.37
C GLN A 111 18.87 4.58 3.84
N PHE A 112 17.90 3.77 3.39
CA PHE A 112 17.64 3.57 1.95
C PHE A 112 17.18 4.85 1.25
N LEU A 113 16.48 5.74 1.95
CA LEU A 113 16.17 7.07 1.40
C LEU A 113 17.44 7.91 1.29
N LEU A 114 18.27 7.92 2.32
CA LEU A 114 19.45 8.78 2.40
C LEU A 114 20.52 8.43 1.34
N GLU A 115 20.57 7.17 0.92
CA GLU A 115 21.49 6.71 -0.12
C GLU A 115 21.06 7.07 -1.55
N LEU A 116 19.78 7.39 -1.76
CA LEU A 116 19.31 7.80 -3.08
C LEU A 116 19.90 9.18 -3.45
N PRO A 117 20.42 9.36 -4.67
CA PRO A 117 20.92 10.65 -5.12
C PRO A 117 19.84 11.72 -5.02
N GLU A 118 20.18 12.89 -4.47
CA GLU A 118 19.21 13.98 -4.32
C GLU A 118 18.68 14.49 -5.66
N ALA A 119 19.51 14.43 -6.70
CA ALA A 119 19.13 14.83 -8.05
C ALA A 119 18.06 13.95 -8.71
N THR A 120 17.83 12.73 -8.18
CA THR A 120 16.86 11.77 -8.73
C THR A 120 15.55 11.73 -7.95
N ARG A 121 15.38 12.59 -6.94
CA ARG A 121 14.18 12.61 -6.10
C ARG A 121 13.64 14.03 -5.95
N GLU A 122 12.32 14.13 -5.95
CA GLU A 122 11.61 15.32 -5.50
C GLU A 122 11.15 15.10 -4.05
N ARG A 123 11.44 16.04 -3.16
CA ARG A 123 10.98 15.98 -1.77
C ARG A 123 9.71 16.79 -1.63
N ILE A 124 8.65 16.10 -1.22
CA ILE A 124 7.34 16.70 -0.92
C ILE A 124 7.09 16.57 0.58
N GLU A 125 6.82 17.69 1.25
CA GLU A 125 6.39 17.70 2.65
C GLU A 125 4.88 17.84 2.70
N VAL A 126 4.21 16.79 3.17
CA VAL A 126 2.76 16.78 3.34
C VAL A 126 2.46 17.26 4.74
N HIS A 127 1.93 18.48 4.85
CA HIS A 127 1.40 18.98 6.10
C HIS A 127 -0.07 18.58 6.22
N PRO A 128 -0.51 18.02 7.36
CA PRO A 128 -1.94 17.81 7.57
C PRO A 128 -2.63 19.17 7.55
N GLN A 129 -3.59 19.36 6.65
CA GLN A 129 -4.62 20.38 6.85
C GLN A 129 -5.44 19.88 8.02
N LEU A 130 -5.31 20.52 9.17
CA LEU A 130 -6.10 20.20 10.36
C LEU A 130 -7.36 21.06 10.33
N ASP A 131 -8.50 20.48 10.66
CA ASP A 131 -9.72 21.26 10.90
C ASP A 131 -9.66 21.93 12.29
N ASP A 132 -10.65 22.77 12.59
CA ASP A 132 -10.74 23.47 13.89
C ASP A 132 -10.78 22.51 15.10
N ASP A 133 -11.10 21.23 14.87
CA ASP A 133 -11.16 20.17 15.88
C ASP A 133 -9.86 19.35 15.99
N GLY A 134 -8.83 19.69 15.21
CA GLY A 134 -7.51 19.05 15.26
C GLY A 134 -7.45 17.65 14.63
N LEU A 135 -8.45 17.28 13.83
CA LEU A 135 -8.44 16.11 12.97
C LEU A 135 -7.88 16.50 11.60
N PRO A 136 -7.31 15.56 10.81
CA PRO A 136 -7.04 15.84 9.40
C PRO A 136 -8.35 16.24 8.75
N ALA A 137 -8.44 17.49 8.29
CA ALA A 137 -9.58 18.06 7.60
C ALA A 137 -9.85 17.23 6.34
N LEU A 138 -10.79 16.30 6.45
CA LEU A 138 -11.46 15.74 5.29
C LEU A 138 -12.73 16.56 5.17
N GLU A 139 -12.80 17.43 4.15
CA GLU A 139 -14.08 18.07 3.86
C GLU A 139 -15.13 16.98 3.65
N GLU A 140 -16.34 17.17 4.16
CA GLU A 140 -17.42 16.20 4.07
C GLU A 140 -17.76 15.98 2.58
N GLY A 141 -17.32 14.85 2.01
CA GLY A 141 -17.39 14.59 0.57
C GLY A 141 -16.09 14.80 -0.22
N SER A 142 -14.97 15.12 0.43
CA SER A 142 -13.65 15.20 -0.21
C SER A 142 -13.20 13.83 -0.68
N ARG A 143 -13.12 13.67 -2.01
CA ARG A 143 -12.11 12.80 -2.61
C ARG A 143 -10.76 13.46 -2.33
N TYR A 144 -9.77 12.71 -1.87
CA TYR A 144 -8.38 13.19 -1.86
C TYR A 144 -8.10 13.82 -3.23
N ASP A 145 -7.57 15.04 -3.25
CA ASP A 145 -7.18 15.68 -4.50
C ASP A 145 -5.97 14.91 -5.03
N LEU A 146 -6.28 13.90 -5.84
CA LEU A 146 -5.31 12.97 -6.33
C LEU A 146 -4.30 13.76 -7.18
N PRO A 147 -3.00 13.49 -7.04
CA PRO A 147 -2.00 14.04 -7.95
C PRO A 147 -2.50 13.98 -9.39
N ALA A 148 -2.26 15.01 -10.20
CA ALA A 148 -2.93 15.21 -11.50
C ALA A 148 -2.89 13.99 -12.47
N PHE A 149 -1.97 13.04 -12.28
CA PHE A 149 -1.88 11.81 -13.06
C PHE A 149 -2.77 10.64 -12.57
N LEU A 150 -3.36 10.75 -11.36
CA LEU A 150 -4.32 9.82 -10.77
C LEU A 150 -5.77 10.34 -10.87
N GLY A 151 -5.96 11.64 -11.13
CA GLY A 151 -7.27 12.23 -11.45
C GLY A 151 -7.65 11.99 -12.91
N GLY A 152 -8.05 10.77 -13.26
CA GLY A 152 -8.85 10.55 -14.46
C GLY A 152 -10.26 11.09 -14.21
N ASP A 153 -10.85 11.75 -15.22
CA ASP A 153 -12.25 12.19 -15.12
C ASP A 153 -13.13 10.98 -14.73
N PRO A 154 -13.98 11.10 -13.71
CA PRO A 154 -14.91 10.03 -13.38
C PRO A 154 -15.84 9.78 -14.58
N PRO A 155 -16.22 8.53 -14.87
CA PRO A 155 -17.18 8.26 -15.93
C PRO A 155 -18.47 9.04 -15.67
N GLU A 156 -18.94 9.73 -16.70
CA GLU A 156 -20.17 10.51 -16.69
C GLU A 156 -21.34 9.58 -16.33
N ASN A 157 -22.03 9.86 -15.22
CA ASN A 157 -23.22 9.13 -14.80
C ASN A 157 -24.31 9.33 -15.88
N ASP A 158 -24.50 8.33 -16.74
CA ASP A 158 -25.65 8.27 -17.64
C ASP A 158 -26.89 7.84 -16.82
N PRO A 159 -27.92 8.70 -16.66
CA PRO A 159 -29.05 8.42 -15.77
C PRO A 159 -30.04 7.37 -16.30
N GLU A 160 -29.72 6.61 -17.35
CA GLU A 160 -30.68 5.71 -18.02
C GLU A 160 -30.38 4.20 -17.95
N ASP A 161 -29.55 3.68 -17.03
CA ASP A 161 -29.43 2.22 -16.87
C ASP A 161 -30.14 1.69 -15.61
N PRO A 162 -31.31 1.03 -15.74
CA PRO A 162 -32.03 0.49 -14.60
C PRO A 162 -31.31 -0.76 -14.07
N VAL A 163 -30.95 -0.70 -12.79
CA VAL A 163 -30.45 -1.82 -11.98
C VAL A 163 -31.28 -3.09 -12.23
N ASN A 164 -30.61 -4.17 -12.64
CA ASN A 164 -31.06 -5.54 -12.44
C ASN A 164 -29.93 -6.35 -11.82
#